data_AF-A0A7S2NLL3-F1
#
_entry.id   AF-A0A7S2NLL3-F1
#
_cell.length_a   1.000
_cell.length_b   1.000
_cell.length_c   1.000
_cell.angle_alpha   90.00
_cell.angle_beta   90.00
_cell.angle_gamma   90.00
#
_symmetry.space_group_name_H-M   'P 1'
#
loop_
_entity.id
_entity.type
_entity.pdbx_description
1 polymer ?
#
loop_
_entity_poly.entity_id
_entity_poly.type
_entity_poly.pdbx_seq_one_letter_code
_entity_poly.pdbx_strand_id
1 'polypeptide(L)'
;EPVCTSENEQTLHDAWVRLAELLCEENNVIIADVFNEPYGVTWKDWRDAASRIGNTVLEHCPRWLIGVQGVGRGTGECQQYGSTDCWWGENVLGILEQPITLSVPHRLVLLPHTYGHGAQSYMHAPNFPENMPAVWHSLWGRIPLETGIPVILGEWGGRFEGDDALWQRRLQAYLRERRLSYFFW
;
A
#
# COMPACT_ATOMS: atom_id res chain seq x y z
N GLU A 1 20.05 -10.92 -18.90
CA GLU A 1 19.16 -10.26 -17.94
C GLU A 1 19.78 -10.40 -16.56
N PRO A 2 19.72 -9.40 -15.68
CA PRO A 2 20.19 -9.59 -14.31
C PRO A 2 19.26 -10.61 -13.66
N VAL A 3 19.81 -11.78 -13.36
CA VAL A 3 19.16 -12.77 -12.50
C VAL A 3 19.01 -12.09 -11.13
N CYS A 4 17.78 -12.01 -10.60
CA CYS A 4 17.56 -11.69 -9.19
C CYS A 4 18.23 -12.77 -8.33
N THR A 5 19.54 -12.65 -8.10
CA THR A 5 20.22 -13.33 -7.00
C THR A 5 19.70 -12.67 -5.74
N SER A 6 19.03 -13.43 -4.87
CA SER A 6 18.52 -12.97 -3.56
C SER A 6 19.37 -11.81 -3.01
N GLU A 7 18.85 -10.58 -3.06
CA GLU A 7 19.26 -9.62 -2.04
C GLU A 7 19.00 -10.31 -0.71
N ASN A 8 19.97 -10.25 0.19
CA ASN A 8 19.91 -10.98 1.43
C ASN A 8 18.77 -10.40 2.27
N GLU A 9 17.56 -10.97 2.13
CA GLU A 9 16.35 -10.60 2.88
C GLU A 9 16.69 -10.58 4.39
N GLN A 10 17.66 -11.40 4.82
CA GLN A 10 18.19 -11.42 6.18
C GLN A 10 18.56 -10.04 6.72
N THR A 11 19.21 -9.17 5.94
CA THR A 11 19.57 -7.83 6.44
C THR A 11 18.33 -7.00 6.79
N LEU A 12 17.25 -7.16 6.01
CA LEU A 12 15.97 -6.51 6.28
C LEU A 12 15.30 -7.13 7.52
N HIS A 13 15.32 -8.46 7.66
CA HIS A 13 14.84 -9.13 8.86
C HIS A 13 15.60 -8.68 10.11
N ASP A 14 16.93 -8.65 10.07
CA ASP A 14 17.79 -8.23 11.18
C ASP A 14 17.50 -6.78 11.60
N ALA A 15 17.28 -5.90 10.62
CA ALA A 15 16.89 -4.51 10.88
C ALA A 15 15.52 -4.44 11.58
N TRP A 16 14.54 -5.20 11.12
CA TRP A 16 13.21 -5.25 11.74
C TRP A 16 13.24 -5.84 13.15
N VAL A 17 14.00 -6.90 13.38
CA VAL A 17 14.24 -7.46 14.72
C VAL A 17 14.80 -6.38 15.63
N ARG A 18 15.84 -5.67 15.18
CA ARG A 18 16.47 -4.62 15.98
C ARG A 18 15.50 -3.48 16.33
N LEU A 19 14.66 -3.06 15.39
CA LEU A 19 13.65 -2.02 15.60
C LEU A 19 12.55 -2.50 16.55
N ALA A 20 12.06 -3.73 16.38
CA ALA A 20 11.04 -4.32 17.23
C ALA A 20 11.53 -4.45 18.68
N GLU A 21 12.72 -5.00 18.90
CA GLU A 21 13.31 -5.10 20.24
C GLU A 21 13.53 -3.74 20.91
N LEU A 22 13.86 -2.71 20.12
CA LEU A 22 14.10 -1.37 20.65
C LEU A 22 12.81 -0.62 20.98
N LEU A 23 11.75 -0.79 20.18
CA LEU A 23 10.60 0.11 20.18
C LEU A 23 9.28 -0.56 20.58
N CYS A 24 9.24 -1.88 20.83
CA CYS A 24 7.96 -2.55 21.11
C CYS A 24 7.25 -2.03 22.37
N GLU A 25 8.03 -1.63 23.39
CA GLU A 25 7.51 -1.07 24.64
C GLU A 25 7.06 0.40 24.50
N GLU A 26 7.41 1.07 23.39
CA GLU A 26 6.97 2.44 23.11
C GLU A 26 5.51 2.44 22.64
N ASN A 27 4.60 2.85 23.51
CA ASN A 27 3.15 2.78 23.28
C ASN A 27 2.67 3.58 22.04
N ASN A 28 3.42 4.60 21.64
CA ASN A 28 3.16 5.44 20.48
C ASN A 28 3.72 4.88 19.17
N VAL A 29 4.49 3.78 19.20
CA VAL A 29 4.87 3.02 18.00
C VAL A 29 3.85 1.91 17.81
N ILE A 30 3.12 1.95 16.70
CA ILE A 30 1.90 1.14 16.52
C ILE A 30 1.88 0.29 15.26
N ILE A 31 2.70 0.61 14.26
CA ILE A 31 2.68 -0.05 12.95
C ILE A 31 4.11 -0.16 12.40
N ALA A 32 4.42 -1.31 11.81
CA ALA A 32 5.60 -1.53 10.99
C ALA A 32 5.16 -1.58 9.52
N ASP A 33 5.43 -0.51 8.76
CA ASP A 33 5.33 -0.54 7.31
C ASP A 33 6.55 -1.27 6.74
N VAL A 34 6.36 -2.53 6.33
CA VAL A 34 7.47 -3.50 6.23
C VAL A 34 8.45 -3.24 5.09
N PHE A 35 8.00 -2.56 4.03
CA PHE A 35 8.84 -2.17 2.90
C PHE A 35 8.13 -1.10 2.07
N ASN A 36 8.86 -0.03 1.74
CA ASN A 36 8.32 1.07 0.96
C ASN A 36 8.28 0.75 -0.54
N GLU A 37 7.13 0.99 -1.15
CA GLU A 37 6.90 1.05 -2.59
C GLU A 37 7.44 -0.15 -3.41
N PRO A 38 7.06 -1.40 -3.11
CA PRO A 38 7.28 -2.49 -4.04
C PRO A 38 6.71 -2.13 -5.42
N TYR A 39 7.52 -2.27 -6.48
CA TYR A 39 7.09 -1.90 -7.82
C TYR A 39 7.49 -2.89 -8.92
N GLY A 40 8.63 -3.58 -8.78
CA GLY A 40 9.16 -4.46 -9.82
C GLY A 40 8.84 -5.94 -9.64
N VAL A 41 7.88 -6.28 -8.80
CA VAL A 41 7.60 -7.65 -8.34
C VAL A 41 6.13 -8.02 -8.51
N THR A 42 5.85 -9.31 -8.64
CA THR A 42 4.46 -9.79 -8.65
C THR A 42 3.83 -9.67 -7.27
N TRP A 43 2.50 -9.51 -7.19
CA TRP A 43 1.80 -9.57 -5.91
C TRP A 43 2.08 -10.86 -5.15
N LYS A 44 2.16 -12.00 -5.85
CA LYS A 44 2.42 -13.30 -5.21
C LYS A 44 3.76 -13.30 -4.49
N ASP A 45 4.82 -12.86 -5.16
CA ASP A 45 6.16 -12.85 -4.57
C ASP A 45 6.25 -11.82 -3.44
N TRP A 46 5.61 -10.66 -3.63
CA TRP A 46 5.52 -9.64 -2.58
C TRP A 46 4.75 -10.13 -1.36
N ARG A 47 3.57 -10.73 -1.53
CA ARG A 47 2.77 -11.34 -0.46
C ARG A 47 3.59 -12.35 0.34
N ASP A 48 4.34 -13.21 -0.35
CA ASP A 48 5.17 -14.24 0.29
C ASP A 48 6.28 -13.59 1.13
N ALA A 49 6.94 -12.54 0.63
CA ALA A 49 7.95 -11.78 1.37
C ALA A 49 7.34 -11.00 2.56
N ALA A 50 6.27 -10.23 2.32
CA ALA A 50 5.58 -9.46 3.35
C ALA A 50 5.06 -10.35 4.49
N SER A 51 4.60 -11.57 4.19
CA SER A 51 4.20 -12.54 5.21
C SER A 51 5.38 -12.99 6.07
N ARG A 52 6.55 -13.26 5.46
CA ARG A 52 7.78 -13.62 6.20
C ARG A 52 8.26 -12.46 7.07
N ILE A 53 8.41 -11.27 6.50
CA ILE A 53 8.89 -10.07 7.21
C ILE A 53 7.94 -9.71 8.36
N GLY A 54 6.63 -9.69 8.08
CA GLY A 54 5.60 -9.41 9.08
C GLY A 54 5.62 -10.40 10.24
N ASN A 55 5.82 -11.70 9.97
CA ASN A 55 5.92 -12.70 11.02
C ASN A 55 7.18 -12.55 11.87
N THR A 56 8.32 -12.20 11.27
CA THR A 56 9.53 -11.85 12.04
C THR A 56 9.30 -10.64 12.94
N VAL A 57 8.63 -9.59 12.45
CA VAL A 57 8.28 -8.44 13.31
C VAL A 57 7.38 -8.89 14.47
N LEU A 58 6.35 -9.70 14.21
CA LEU A 58 5.39 -10.14 15.22
C LEU A 58 5.96 -11.11 16.25
N GLU A 59 7.00 -11.88 15.91
CA GLU A 59 7.75 -12.71 16.85
C GLU A 59 8.40 -11.87 17.96
N HIS A 60 8.88 -10.66 17.61
CA HIS A 60 9.54 -9.75 18.55
C HIS A 60 8.62 -8.67 19.10
N CYS A 61 7.55 -8.29 18.39
CA CYS A 61 6.55 -7.35 18.86
C CYS A 61 5.12 -7.73 18.43
N PRO A 62 4.43 -8.62 19.17
CA PRO A 62 3.10 -9.11 18.80
C PRO A 62 1.98 -8.05 18.94
N ARG A 63 2.29 -6.87 19.49
CA ARG A 63 1.36 -5.74 19.64
C ARG A 63 1.22 -4.93 18.34
N TRP A 64 2.29 -4.80 17.56
CA TRP A 64 2.30 -3.93 16.38
C TRP A 64 1.37 -4.43 15.29
N LEU A 65 0.83 -3.47 14.54
CA LEU A 65 0.23 -3.71 13.24
C LEU A 65 1.34 -3.91 12.20
N ILE A 66 1.07 -4.73 11.20
CA ILE A 66 1.93 -4.94 10.04
C ILE A 66 1.27 -4.22 8.86
N GLY A 67 1.88 -3.11 8.48
CA GLY A 67 1.52 -2.33 7.31
C GLY A 67 2.12 -2.97 6.06
N VAL A 68 1.27 -3.31 5.09
CA VAL A 68 1.70 -3.89 3.82
C VAL A 68 1.19 -3.04 2.67
N GLN A 69 2.12 -2.44 1.93
CA GLN A 69 1.81 -1.71 0.72
C GLN A 69 1.50 -2.66 -0.46
N GLY A 70 1.08 -2.09 -1.58
CA GLY A 70 0.84 -2.78 -2.84
C GLY A 70 2.09 -3.04 -3.67
N VAL A 71 1.86 -3.38 -4.93
CA VAL A 71 2.87 -3.43 -6.00
C VAL A 71 2.59 -2.35 -7.05
N GLY A 72 3.51 -2.13 -7.99
CA GLY A 72 3.40 -1.06 -9.01
C GLY A 72 3.30 -1.59 -10.44
N ARG A 73 4.38 -2.17 -10.96
CA ARG A 73 4.53 -2.62 -12.34
C ARG A 73 4.17 -4.09 -12.55
N GLY A 74 3.84 -4.42 -13.79
CA GLY A 74 3.77 -5.82 -14.25
C GLY A 74 2.57 -6.63 -13.75
N THR A 75 1.57 -5.95 -13.19
CA THR A 75 0.39 -6.59 -12.61
C THR A 75 -0.83 -6.52 -13.54
N GLY A 76 -0.86 -5.56 -14.47
CA GLY A 76 -1.90 -5.47 -15.50
C GLY A 76 -3.24 -4.95 -14.98
N GLU A 77 -3.51 -5.00 -13.67
CA GLU A 77 -4.79 -4.52 -13.13
C GLU A 77 -4.95 -3.01 -13.19
N CYS A 78 -3.87 -2.21 -13.31
CA CYS A 78 -4.01 -0.79 -13.63
C CYS A 78 -4.20 -0.50 -15.12
N GLN A 79 -3.93 -1.48 -16.00
CA GLN A 79 -4.15 -1.35 -17.45
C GLN A 79 -5.63 -1.25 -17.79
N GLN A 80 -6.50 -1.87 -16.98
CA GLN A 80 -7.95 -1.73 -17.15
C GLN A 80 -8.45 -0.29 -16.95
N TYR A 81 -7.67 0.56 -16.27
CA TYR A 81 -7.93 2.00 -16.11
C TYR A 81 -7.12 2.86 -17.10
N GLY A 82 -6.57 2.22 -18.14
CA GLY A 82 -5.84 2.87 -19.23
C GLY A 82 -4.39 3.21 -18.90
N SER A 83 -3.86 2.79 -17.75
CA SER A 83 -2.48 3.07 -17.36
C SER A 83 -1.58 1.86 -17.46
N THR A 84 -0.36 2.02 -17.96
CA THR A 84 0.58 0.91 -18.12
C THR A 84 0.90 0.23 -16.78
N ASP A 85 1.02 1.01 -15.70
CA ASP A 85 1.39 0.57 -14.34
C ASP A 85 0.63 1.38 -13.27
N CYS A 86 0.47 0.81 -12.08
CA CYS A 86 -0.04 1.52 -10.91
C CYS A 86 1.05 2.43 -10.29
N TRP A 87 0.67 3.28 -9.34
CA TRP A 87 1.67 3.88 -8.45
C TRP A 87 2.45 2.78 -7.71
N TRP A 88 3.72 3.05 -7.41
CA TRP A 88 4.49 2.10 -6.62
C TRP A 88 3.82 1.93 -5.26
N GLY A 89 3.70 0.70 -4.77
CA GLY A 89 2.95 0.47 -3.52
C GLY A 89 1.42 0.60 -3.63
N GLU A 90 0.80 0.86 -4.79
CA GLU A 90 -0.65 1.09 -4.87
C GLU A 90 -1.49 -0.18 -5.01
N ASN A 91 -1.02 -1.11 -5.84
CA ASN A 91 -1.83 -2.26 -6.24
C ASN A 91 -1.86 -3.31 -5.13
N VAL A 92 -2.93 -3.29 -4.35
CA VAL A 92 -3.22 -4.27 -3.30
C VAL A 92 -4.32 -5.26 -3.70
N LEU A 93 -4.77 -5.26 -4.97
CA LEU A 93 -5.92 -6.07 -5.42
C LEU A 93 -5.74 -7.56 -5.21
N GLY A 94 -4.51 -8.04 -5.33
CA GLY A 94 -4.19 -9.45 -5.13
C GLY A 94 -4.56 -9.96 -3.74
N ILE A 95 -4.75 -9.10 -2.73
CA ILE A 95 -5.19 -9.51 -1.38
C ILE A 95 -6.55 -10.22 -1.39
N LEU A 96 -7.40 -9.93 -2.37
CA LEU A 96 -8.76 -10.48 -2.46
C LEU A 96 -8.79 -11.96 -2.82
N GLU A 97 -7.79 -12.41 -3.57
CA GLU A 97 -7.65 -13.81 -4.02
C GLU A 97 -6.53 -14.53 -3.27
N GLN A 98 -5.49 -13.78 -2.90
CA GLN A 98 -4.24 -14.26 -2.34
C GLN A 98 -3.91 -13.46 -1.06
N PRO A 99 -4.62 -13.74 0.05
CA PRO A 99 -4.48 -13.00 1.29
C PRO A 99 -3.11 -13.23 1.94
N ILE A 100 -2.62 -12.22 2.64
CA ILE A 100 -1.47 -12.32 3.53
C ILE A 100 -1.92 -13.00 4.83
N THR A 101 -1.19 -14.03 5.25
CA THR A 101 -1.45 -14.71 6.53
C THR A 101 -0.32 -14.41 7.51
N LEU A 102 -0.68 -13.78 8.64
CA LEU A 102 0.24 -13.49 9.73
C LEU A 102 0.07 -14.50 10.87
N SER A 103 1.12 -14.72 11.65
CA SER A 103 1.15 -15.62 12.81
C SER A 103 0.28 -15.12 13.96
N VAL A 104 0.11 -13.80 14.06
CA VAL A 104 -0.80 -13.15 15.02
C VAL A 104 -2.03 -12.61 14.26
N PRO A 105 -3.25 -13.05 14.61
CA PRO A 105 -4.46 -12.60 13.93
C PRO A 105 -4.73 -11.11 14.16
N HIS A 106 -5.45 -10.48 13.23
CA HIS A 106 -5.88 -9.08 13.31
C HIS A 106 -4.74 -8.05 13.44
N ARG A 107 -3.58 -8.35 12.84
CA ARG A 107 -2.43 -7.42 12.77
C ARG A 107 -2.20 -6.80 11.40
N LEU A 108 -2.84 -7.31 10.34
CA LEU A 108 -2.63 -6.80 8.98
C LEU A 108 -3.38 -5.48 8.76
N VAL A 109 -2.69 -4.51 8.17
CA VAL A 109 -3.26 -3.28 7.60
C VAL A 109 -2.65 -3.06 6.22
N LEU A 110 -3.47 -2.70 5.23
CA LEU A 110 -2.97 -2.36 3.90
C LEU A 110 -2.65 -0.87 3.82
N LEU A 111 -1.50 -0.55 3.20
CA LEU A 111 -0.95 0.80 3.07
C LEU A 111 -0.75 1.19 1.59
N PRO A 112 -1.79 1.23 0.74
CA PRO A 112 -1.61 1.63 -0.64
C PRO A 112 -1.13 3.08 -0.73
N HIS A 113 -0.28 3.39 -1.71
CA HIS A 113 0.12 4.75 -2.06
C HIS A 113 -0.63 5.22 -3.30
N THR A 114 -0.95 6.51 -3.39
CA THR A 114 -1.55 7.07 -4.60
C THR A 114 -1.20 8.54 -4.73
N TYR A 115 -0.94 8.98 -5.96
CA TYR A 115 -0.46 10.33 -6.22
C TYR A 115 -1.31 11.01 -7.29
N GLY A 116 -1.37 12.35 -7.22
CA GLY A 116 -2.09 13.21 -8.18
C GLY A 116 -1.21 13.87 -9.24
N HIS A 117 0.10 13.63 -9.15
CA HIS A 117 1.08 14.07 -10.13
C HIS A 117 1.43 12.90 -11.05
N GLY A 118 1.69 13.12 -12.34
CA GLY A 118 2.17 12.07 -13.25
C GLY A 118 1.43 11.97 -14.57
N ALA A 119 1.63 10.85 -15.26
CA ALA A 119 1.11 10.60 -16.61
C ALA A 119 0.08 9.45 -16.64
N GLN A 120 -0.56 9.18 -15.51
CA GLN A 120 -1.63 8.20 -15.41
C GLN A 120 -2.78 8.64 -16.29
N SER A 121 -3.18 7.83 -17.28
CA SER A 121 -4.13 8.28 -18.32
C SER A 121 -5.51 8.68 -17.77
N TYR A 122 -5.95 8.05 -16.69
CA TYR A 122 -7.19 8.41 -15.99
C TYR A 122 -7.15 9.82 -15.39
N MET A 123 -5.98 10.42 -15.16
CA MET A 123 -5.86 11.83 -14.75
C MET A 123 -6.10 12.81 -15.90
N HIS A 124 -6.03 12.32 -17.15
CA HIS A 124 -6.26 13.11 -18.35
C HIS A 124 -7.62 12.79 -19.00
N ALA A 125 -8.48 12.05 -18.30
CA ALA A 125 -9.82 11.74 -18.77
C ALA A 125 -10.67 13.03 -18.87
N PRO A 126 -11.57 13.15 -19.87
CA PRO A 126 -12.40 14.34 -20.03
C PRO A 126 -13.26 14.72 -18.81
N ASN A 127 -13.56 13.75 -17.95
CA ASN A 127 -14.35 13.92 -16.72
C ASN A 127 -13.50 13.97 -15.45
N PHE A 128 -12.19 14.19 -15.55
CA PHE A 128 -11.34 14.44 -14.39
C PHE A 128 -11.76 15.71 -13.63
N PRO A 129 -11.75 15.72 -12.27
CA PRO A 129 -11.36 14.63 -11.36
C PRO A 129 -12.52 13.70 -10.95
N GLU A 130 -13.71 13.82 -11.53
CA GLU A 130 -14.90 13.08 -11.07
C GLU A 130 -14.87 11.57 -11.35
N ASN A 131 -14.00 11.11 -12.24
CA ASN A 131 -13.73 9.68 -12.44
C ASN A 131 -12.90 9.03 -11.31
N MET A 132 -12.11 9.82 -10.58
CA MET A 132 -11.11 9.29 -9.63
C MET A 132 -11.67 8.40 -8.51
N PRO A 133 -12.85 8.68 -7.90
CA PRO A 133 -13.45 7.80 -6.90
C PRO A 133 -13.66 6.37 -7.36
N ALA A 134 -14.02 6.17 -8.64
CA ALA A 134 -14.21 4.83 -9.19
C ALA A 134 -12.87 4.09 -9.28
N VAL A 135 -11.81 4.79 -9.72
CA VAL A 135 -10.45 4.24 -9.79
C VAL A 135 -9.98 3.81 -8.40
N TRP A 136 -10.02 4.72 -7.41
CA TRP A 136 -9.61 4.42 -6.04
C TRP A 136 -10.45 3.32 -5.40
N HIS A 137 -11.76 3.33 -5.61
CA HIS A 137 -12.66 2.31 -5.07
C HIS A 137 -12.29 0.94 -5.58
N SER A 138 -12.05 0.82 -6.88
CA SER A 138 -11.66 -0.44 -7.48
C SER A 138 -10.31 -0.92 -6.98
N LEU A 139 -9.28 -0.06 -6.92
CA LEU A 139 -7.92 -0.43 -6.56
C LEU A 139 -7.78 -0.81 -5.08
N TRP A 140 -8.40 -0.06 -4.17
CA TRP A 140 -8.20 -0.27 -2.73
C TRP A 140 -9.41 0.11 -1.85
N GLY A 141 -10.23 1.08 -2.24
CA GLY A 141 -11.27 1.65 -1.37
C GLY A 141 -12.47 0.75 -1.08
N ARG A 142 -12.61 -0.37 -1.78
CA ARG A 142 -13.62 -1.42 -1.51
C ARG A 142 -13.13 -2.50 -0.54
N ILE A 143 -11.82 -2.68 -0.41
CA ILE A 143 -11.23 -3.82 0.31
C ILE A 143 -11.72 -3.92 1.76
N PRO A 144 -11.78 -2.84 2.57
CA PRO A 144 -12.24 -2.96 3.95
C PRO A 144 -13.66 -3.49 4.09
N LEU A 145 -14.55 -3.16 3.15
CA LEU A 145 -15.94 -3.62 3.17
C LEU A 145 -16.04 -5.10 2.76
N GLU A 146 -15.21 -5.54 1.83
CA GLU A 146 -15.27 -6.90 1.27
C GLU A 146 -14.53 -7.93 2.13
N THR A 147 -13.43 -7.54 2.79
CA THR A 147 -12.54 -8.48 3.50
C THR A 147 -12.47 -8.23 5.01
N GLY A 148 -12.87 -7.04 5.47
CA GLY A 148 -12.64 -6.58 6.84
C GLY A 148 -11.18 -6.18 7.13
N ILE A 149 -10.27 -6.27 6.15
CA ILE A 149 -8.87 -5.82 6.31
C ILE A 149 -8.84 -4.28 6.23
N PRO A 150 -8.33 -3.57 7.25
CA PRO A 150 -8.25 -2.12 7.21
C PRO A 150 -7.33 -1.62 6.09
N VAL A 151 -7.70 -0.50 5.48
CA VAL A 151 -6.88 0.27 4.55
C VAL A 151 -6.60 1.64 5.16
N ILE A 152 -5.33 2.01 5.23
CA ILE A 152 -4.88 3.37 5.52
C ILE A 152 -4.10 3.81 4.28
N LEU A 153 -4.40 4.97 3.72
CA LEU A 153 -3.63 5.45 2.57
C LEU A 153 -2.23 5.85 3.07
N GLY A 154 -1.21 5.07 2.67
CA GLY A 154 0.16 5.16 3.21
C GLY A 154 0.86 6.44 2.80
N GLU A 155 0.69 6.84 1.54
CA GLU A 155 1.16 8.12 1.03
C GLU A 155 0.18 8.69 0.01
N TRP A 156 0.02 10.02 0.09
CA TRP A 156 -0.58 10.84 -0.94
C TRP A 156 -0.17 12.29 -0.72
N GLY A 157 -0.07 13.05 -1.80
CA GLY A 157 0.25 14.47 -1.73
C GLY A 157 0.78 15.02 -3.04
N GLY A 158 1.25 16.26 -2.98
CA GLY A 158 1.65 17.04 -4.15
C GLY A 158 1.72 18.54 -3.85
N ARG A 159 2.06 19.33 -4.88
CA ARG A 159 2.27 20.78 -4.75
C ARG A 159 1.00 21.59 -4.50
N PHE A 160 -0.17 20.98 -4.66
CA PHE A 160 -1.47 21.62 -4.54
C PHE A 160 -1.69 22.76 -5.54
N GLU A 161 -1.27 22.54 -6.79
CA GLU A 161 -1.38 23.50 -7.89
C GLU A 161 -2.13 22.87 -9.07
N GLY A 162 -2.87 23.67 -9.86
CA GLY A 162 -3.54 23.21 -11.08
C GLY A 162 -4.39 21.94 -10.87
N ASP A 163 -4.16 20.94 -11.72
CA ASP A 163 -4.85 19.64 -11.69
C ASP A 163 -4.56 18.84 -10.40
N ASP A 164 -3.36 18.96 -9.82
CA ASP A 164 -3.03 18.31 -8.55
C ASP A 164 -3.91 18.86 -7.41
N ALA A 165 -4.19 20.16 -7.41
CA ALA A 165 -5.11 20.75 -6.43
C ALA A 165 -6.55 20.20 -6.58
N LEU A 166 -6.99 19.94 -7.82
CA LEU A 166 -8.29 19.31 -8.09
C LEU A 166 -8.31 17.86 -7.61
N TRP A 167 -7.26 17.10 -7.92
CA TRP A 167 -7.08 15.72 -7.48
C TRP A 167 -7.08 15.60 -5.95
N GLN A 168 -6.25 16.39 -5.25
CA GLN A 168 -6.12 16.34 -3.80
C GLN A 168 -7.43 16.69 -3.09
N ARG A 169 -8.17 17.70 -3.58
CA ARG A 169 -9.51 18.03 -3.05
C ARG A 169 -10.48 16.87 -3.26
N ARG A 170 -10.44 16.21 -4.42
CA ARG A 170 -11.32 15.08 -4.72
C ARG A 170 -10.99 13.86 -3.86
N LEU A 171 -9.69 13.59 -3.65
CA LEU A 171 -9.23 12.49 -2.81
C LEU A 171 -9.62 12.72 -1.35
N GLN A 172 -9.40 13.91 -0.80
CA GLN A 172 -9.80 14.23 0.56
C GLN A 172 -11.32 14.02 0.76
N ALA A 173 -12.14 14.47 -0.19
CA ALA A 173 -13.58 14.26 -0.15
C ALA A 173 -13.94 12.76 -0.13
N TYR A 174 -13.29 11.97 -0.98
CA TYR A 174 -13.46 10.51 -1.04
C TYR A 174 -13.05 9.83 0.27
N LEU A 175 -11.87 10.13 0.81
CA LEU A 175 -11.37 9.55 2.06
C LEU A 175 -12.32 9.85 3.22
N ARG A 176 -12.87 11.09 3.29
CA ARG A 176 -13.86 11.47 4.29
C ARG A 176 -15.18 10.71 4.14
N GLU A 177 -15.69 10.58 2.90
CA GLU A 177 -16.92 9.85 2.60
C GLU A 177 -16.79 8.36 2.99
N ARG A 178 -15.64 7.76 2.68
CA ARG A 178 -15.34 6.35 2.93
C ARG A 178 -14.82 6.07 4.34
N ARG A 179 -14.56 7.13 5.14
CA ARG A 179 -13.98 7.07 6.49
C ARG A 179 -12.63 6.33 6.53
N LEU A 180 -11.79 6.58 5.53
CA LEU A 180 -10.46 6.00 5.42
C LEU A 180 -9.41 6.92 6.04
N SER A 181 -8.47 6.35 6.79
CA SER A 181 -7.35 7.07 7.39
C SER A 181 -6.20 7.20 6.39
N TYR A 182 -5.26 8.11 6.65
CA TYR A 182 -4.15 8.36 5.74
C TYR A 182 -2.93 8.98 6.45
N PHE A 183 -1.76 8.90 5.79
CA PHE A 183 -0.60 9.74 6.05
C PHE A 183 -0.31 10.60 4.80
N PHE A 184 -0.02 11.89 5.00
CA PHE A 184 0.23 12.85 3.92
C PHE A 184 1.73 12.96 3.63
N TRP A 185 2.10 13.11 2.34
CA TRP A 185 3.47 13.23 1.86
C TRP A 185 3.72 14.58 1.16
#